data_AF-A0A9D6KLC0-F1
#
_entry.id   AF-A0A9D6KLC0-F1
#
_cell.length_a   1.000
_cell.length_b   1.000
_cell.length_c   1.000
_cell.angle_alpha   90.00
_cell.angle_beta   90.00
_cell.angle_gamma   90.00
#
_symmetry.space_group_name_H-M   'P 1'
#
loop_
_entity.id
_entity.type
_entity.pdbx_description
1 polymer ?
#
loop_
_entity_poly.entity_id
_entity_poly.type
_entity_poly.pdbx_seq_one_letter_code
_entity_poly.pdbx_strand_id
1 'polypeptide(L)'
;MRLAVLVLLTLSALPAGATPRGKRAPRPAVASEAAVQFNTAGGAADFAPLGADSVVRPGSQCRPPRNPLTYHGGKLVTNPDVFLIFWGSQWNSDPEHLSAKADLLSFYQQVGSSGYACAWNEYGVPGQAYGTTTLDSMAPDIIASAPPNPLPDATIQQMIQDEIAAGRAPTRTDDMVYIVVPAKGVPVDIGGETGCGGSNFVFCGYHDSFGTFAAPFRYAVLPYPCNQNFYTCFVDANDTPGKALQSVGSHELVELVTDPDSPPVGNSGWYSNRDGQENADICTSYACSVDLPIGTTNSFWSNLSNGCIDSVPCTPAADCTDTTPGNCVAGLSGLSKCTFEWLVYPNLTHTTVGLPGRTVTCSDGQPFCDFDATADGACTFHIAACLNSQDPRVSCSAASITNVKLLRPLPTSTNATDSANATNLLTALSTADPGSIGTQSGAQVAYNPAATSANACTGFVDVVVPLRTVGTRTLRGVRTVLVTANTTTTPSRNLLTLFCTPPQ
;
A
#
# COMPACT_ATOMS: atom_id res chain seq x y z
N MET A 1 -20.50 15.54 -6.25
CA MET A 1 -20.77 14.34 -7.07
C MET A 1 -19.42 13.85 -7.55
N ARG A 2 -18.80 13.01 -6.73
CA ARG A 2 -17.56 12.33 -7.11
C ARG A 2 -17.85 11.31 -8.20
N LEU A 3 -16.82 10.96 -8.95
CA LEU A 3 -16.93 9.94 -9.98
C LEU A 3 -17.41 8.65 -9.31
N ALA A 4 -18.57 8.17 -9.72
CA ALA A 4 -18.99 6.84 -9.36
C ALA A 4 -18.02 5.84 -10.01
N VAL A 5 -17.56 4.84 -9.26
CA VAL A 5 -16.52 3.89 -9.71
C VAL A 5 -17.01 3.07 -10.89
N LEU A 6 -16.70 3.49 -12.11
CA LEU A 6 -16.96 2.72 -13.31
C LEU A 6 -15.86 1.67 -13.46
N VAL A 7 -16.12 0.45 -12.99
CA VAL A 7 -15.35 -0.72 -13.42
C VAL A 7 -15.72 -0.99 -14.88
N LEU A 8 -15.08 -0.26 -15.80
CA LEU A 8 -15.32 -0.30 -17.24
C LEU A 8 -14.72 -1.61 -17.79
N LEU A 9 -15.52 -2.67 -17.76
CA LEU A 9 -15.10 -4.01 -18.15
C LEU A 9 -15.64 -4.35 -19.54
N THR A 10 -14.81 -4.24 -20.57
CA THR A 10 -15.10 -4.95 -21.83
C THR A 10 -14.71 -6.41 -21.65
N LEU A 11 -15.68 -7.34 -21.70
CA LEU A 11 -15.37 -8.76 -21.90
C LEU A 11 -14.53 -8.90 -23.17
N SER A 12 -13.24 -9.22 -23.03
CA SER A 12 -12.44 -9.66 -24.17
C SER A 12 -12.98 -11.02 -24.64
N ALA A 13 -13.75 -11.01 -25.72
CA ALA A 13 -14.23 -12.21 -26.37
C ALA A 13 -13.04 -13.07 -26.83
N LEU A 14 -12.92 -14.27 -26.27
CA LEU A 14 -12.04 -15.31 -26.78
C LEU A 14 -12.44 -15.65 -28.24
N PRO A 15 -11.50 -15.77 -29.19
CA PRO A 15 -11.85 -16.15 -30.55
C PRO A 15 -12.26 -17.63 -30.58
N ALA A 16 -13.40 -17.90 -31.22
CA ALA A 16 -13.91 -19.24 -31.46
C ALA A 16 -12.92 -20.05 -32.32
N GLY A 17 -12.25 -21.02 -31.70
CA GLY A 17 -11.37 -21.99 -32.35
C GLY A 17 -12.10 -23.32 -32.59
N ALA A 18 -12.03 -23.79 -33.84
CA ALA A 18 -12.72 -24.95 -34.39
C ALA A 18 -12.43 -26.29 -33.69
N THR A 19 -13.44 -27.18 -33.68
CA THR A 19 -13.33 -28.62 -33.38
C THR A 19 -12.41 -29.36 -34.37
N PRO A 20 -11.73 -30.45 -33.94
CA PRO A 20 -12.25 -31.78 -34.32
C PRO A 20 -12.07 -32.92 -33.29
N ARG A 21 -13.06 -33.84 -33.35
CA ARG A 21 -13.15 -35.29 -32.99
C ARG A 21 -11.94 -36.00 -32.31
N GLY A 22 -12.25 -36.79 -31.27
CA GLY A 22 -11.55 -38.08 -31.04
C GLY A 22 -11.59 -38.72 -29.64
N LYS A 23 -12.66 -39.47 -29.31
CA LYS A 23 -12.77 -40.70 -28.49
C LYS A 23 -11.76 -40.99 -27.34
N ARG A 24 -12.24 -41.11 -26.09
CA ARG A 24 -12.49 -42.35 -25.29
C ARG A 24 -12.62 -42.02 -23.78
N ALA A 25 -13.64 -42.60 -23.13
CA ALA A 25 -13.72 -42.78 -21.67
C ALA A 25 -13.14 -44.17 -21.28
N PRO A 26 -12.76 -44.40 -20.01
CA PRO A 26 -13.72 -44.94 -19.04
C PRO A 26 -13.63 -44.43 -17.57
N ARG A 27 -14.74 -44.68 -16.85
CA ARG A 27 -15.20 -44.49 -15.44
C ARG A 27 -14.41 -45.29 -14.35
N PRO A 28 -14.81 -45.34 -13.04
CA PRO A 28 -15.26 -44.32 -12.06
C PRO A 28 -14.71 -44.54 -10.59
N ALA A 29 -15.24 -43.76 -9.62
CA ALA A 29 -15.32 -43.97 -8.16
C ALA A 29 -14.12 -43.42 -7.33
N VAL A 30 -14.24 -42.90 -6.10
CA VAL A 30 -15.10 -43.21 -4.93
C VAL A 30 -15.18 -41.96 -4.01
N ALA A 31 -16.29 -41.79 -3.29
CA ALA A 31 -16.50 -40.80 -2.23
C ALA A 31 -15.82 -41.19 -0.90
N SER A 32 -15.37 -40.21 -0.11
CA SER A 32 -15.14 -40.41 1.33
C SER A 32 -15.22 -39.08 2.07
N GLU A 33 -16.21 -38.96 2.95
CA GLU A 33 -16.22 -38.06 4.10
C GLU A 33 -15.04 -38.38 5.02
N ALA A 34 -14.48 -37.36 5.69
CA ALA A 34 -13.74 -37.54 6.94
C ALA A 34 -13.74 -36.23 7.76
N ALA A 35 -14.63 -36.24 8.76
CA ALA A 35 -14.54 -35.68 10.10
C ALA A 35 -13.70 -34.39 10.36
N VAL A 36 -14.45 -33.39 10.83
CA VAL A 36 -14.02 -32.27 11.67
C VAL A 36 -13.28 -32.77 12.92
N GLN A 37 -12.10 -32.23 13.20
CA GLN A 37 -11.53 -32.18 14.54
C GLN A 37 -11.12 -30.74 14.87
N PHE A 38 -11.82 -30.15 15.84
CA PHE A 38 -11.40 -28.96 16.55
C PHE A 38 -10.25 -29.32 17.49
N ASN A 39 -9.12 -28.62 17.37
CA ASN A 39 -8.13 -28.53 18.44
C ASN A 39 -7.88 -27.06 18.75
N THR A 40 -8.27 -26.67 19.95
CA THR A 40 -7.93 -25.43 20.61
C THR A 40 -6.51 -25.52 21.18
N ALA A 41 -5.62 -24.62 20.77
CA ALA A 41 -4.44 -24.23 21.55
C ALA A 41 -3.95 -22.88 21.05
N GLY A 42 -3.94 -21.88 21.95
CA GLY A 42 -3.31 -20.60 21.71
C GLY A 42 -1.81 -20.77 21.49
N GLY A 43 -1.31 -20.06 20.48
CA GLY A 43 0.09 -19.93 20.15
C GLY A 43 0.18 -18.90 19.03
N ALA A 44 0.76 -17.75 19.32
CA ALA A 44 1.13 -16.76 18.31
C ALA A 44 1.96 -17.48 17.24
N ALA A 45 1.39 -17.62 16.05
CA ALA A 45 2.04 -18.28 14.94
C ALA A 45 2.85 -17.23 14.17
N ASP A 46 4.08 -17.02 14.62
CA ASP A 46 5.16 -16.51 13.78
C ASP A 46 5.32 -17.47 12.59
N PHE A 47 4.70 -17.11 11.47
CA PHE A 47 5.06 -17.60 10.15
C PHE A 47 5.35 -16.40 9.26
N ALA A 48 6.52 -15.80 9.44
CA ALA A 48 7.12 -15.03 8.35
C ALA A 48 7.65 -16.05 7.32
N PRO A 49 7.12 -16.10 6.09
CA PRO A 49 7.79 -16.84 5.04
C PRO A 49 9.11 -16.10 4.76
N LEU A 50 10.23 -16.80 4.91
CA LEU A 50 11.52 -16.34 4.39
C LEU A 50 11.36 -16.08 2.88
N GLY A 51 11.40 -14.81 2.45
CA GLY A 51 11.81 -14.45 1.09
C GLY A 51 10.82 -13.79 0.11
N ALA A 52 9.64 -13.33 0.51
CA ALA A 52 8.74 -12.61 -0.41
C ALA A 52 9.04 -11.10 -0.49
N ASP A 53 8.49 -10.40 -1.51
CA ASP A 53 8.57 -8.94 -1.64
C ASP A 53 7.96 -8.36 -0.37
N SER A 54 8.65 -7.43 0.27
CA SER A 54 8.09 -6.76 1.43
C SER A 54 6.94 -5.82 1.00
N VAL A 55 6.96 -5.38 -0.27
CA VAL A 55 5.90 -4.58 -0.89
C VAL A 55 5.04 -5.49 -1.77
N VAL A 56 3.76 -5.66 -1.44
CA VAL A 56 2.85 -6.40 -2.31
C VAL A 56 2.36 -5.49 -3.42
N ARG A 57 2.40 -6.01 -4.65
CA ARG A 57 1.99 -5.31 -5.87
C ARG A 57 1.07 -6.21 -6.69
N PRO A 58 0.16 -5.62 -7.46
CA PRO A 58 -0.63 -6.39 -8.40
C PRO A 58 0.24 -6.98 -9.52
N GLY A 59 -0.28 -8.03 -10.16
CA GLY A 59 0.41 -8.73 -11.23
C GLY A 59 0.73 -7.83 -12.43
N SER A 60 1.61 -8.29 -13.31
CA SER A 60 2.12 -7.54 -14.49
C SER A 60 1.07 -7.05 -15.50
N GLN A 61 -0.19 -7.46 -15.35
CA GLN A 61 -1.33 -7.01 -16.14
C GLN A 61 -1.94 -5.71 -15.60
N CYS A 62 -1.72 -5.38 -14.32
CA CYS A 62 -2.07 -4.07 -13.77
C CYS A 62 -1.11 -3.01 -14.31
N ARG A 63 -1.60 -2.21 -15.26
CA ARG A 63 -0.80 -1.20 -15.97
C ARG A 63 -1.55 0.11 -16.10
N PRO A 64 -1.88 0.78 -14.98
CA PRO A 64 -2.49 2.09 -15.07
C PRO A 64 -1.54 3.09 -15.76
N PRO A 65 -2.06 4.10 -16.48
CA PRO A 65 -1.23 5.18 -16.96
C PRO A 65 -0.65 5.95 -15.78
N ARG A 66 0.60 6.42 -15.90
CA ARG A 66 1.26 7.20 -14.85
C ARG A 66 0.40 8.40 -14.44
N ASN A 67 -0.13 8.44 -13.22
CA ASN A 67 -1.06 9.47 -12.78
C ASN A 67 -0.74 9.96 -11.36
N PRO A 68 0.29 10.81 -11.19
CA PRO A 68 0.69 11.22 -9.84
C PRO A 68 -0.42 12.03 -9.16
N LEU A 69 -0.64 11.73 -7.87
CA LEU A 69 -1.59 12.42 -7.02
C LEU A 69 -0.97 13.68 -6.43
N THR A 70 -1.80 14.68 -6.15
CA THR A 70 -1.42 15.91 -5.45
C THR A 70 -2.40 16.13 -4.29
N TYR A 71 -1.92 16.71 -3.20
CA TYR A 71 -2.76 17.05 -2.06
C TYR A 71 -3.39 18.43 -2.24
N HIS A 72 -4.66 18.57 -1.86
CA HIS A 72 -5.46 19.78 -2.11
C HIS A 72 -5.96 20.46 -0.83
N GLY A 73 -5.36 20.13 0.31
CA GLY A 73 -5.62 20.79 1.59
C GLY A 73 -6.87 20.31 2.33
N GLY A 74 -7.45 19.18 1.91
CA GLY A 74 -8.59 18.52 2.56
C GLY A 74 -8.23 17.78 3.84
N LYS A 75 -9.22 17.49 4.67
CA LYS A 75 -9.00 16.60 5.82
C LYS A 75 -8.68 15.19 5.32
N LEU A 76 -7.93 14.42 6.10
CA LEU A 76 -7.75 12.97 5.93
C LEU A 76 -8.51 12.23 7.04
N VAL A 77 -8.81 10.94 6.84
CA VAL A 77 -9.30 10.05 7.91
C VAL A 77 -8.09 9.28 8.41
N THR A 78 -7.45 9.76 9.47
CA THR A 78 -6.11 9.28 9.87
C THR A 78 -6.13 8.08 10.79
N ASN A 79 -7.28 7.81 11.43
CA ASN A 79 -7.50 6.61 12.26
C ASN A 79 -8.89 6.03 11.99
N PRO A 80 -9.19 5.54 10.78
CA PRO A 80 -10.55 5.18 10.39
C PRO A 80 -11.21 4.21 11.37
N ASP A 81 -12.36 4.61 11.90
CA ASP A 81 -13.29 3.77 12.66
C ASP A 81 -14.43 3.36 11.73
N VAL A 82 -14.46 2.09 11.31
CA VAL A 82 -15.43 1.62 10.32
C VAL A 82 -16.65 1.00 10.99
N PHE A 83 -17.84 1.53 10.69
CA PHE A 83 -19.12 0.96 11.12
C PHE A 83 -19.93 0.44 9.93
N LEU A 84 -20.24 -0.85 9.93
CA LEU A 84 -20.99 -1.51 8.86
C LEU A 84 -22.50 -1.53 9.14
N ILE A 85 -23.29 -1.14 8.15
CA ILE A 85 -24.75 -1.18 8.16
C ILE A 85 -25.23 -2.06 7.01
N PHE A 86 -25.81 -3.21 7.33
CA PHE A 86 -26.40 -4.13 6.35
C PHE A 86 -27.91 -3.88 6.25
N TRP A 87 -28.41 -3.47 5.07
CA TRP A 87 -29.81 -3.08 4.90
C TRP A 87 -30.60 -4.10 4.08
N GLY A 88 -31.51 -4.81 4.75
CA GLY A 88 -32.42 -5.81 4.20
C GLY A 88 -32.43 -7.11 5.03
N SER A 89 -33.57 -7.78 5.13
CA SER A 89 -33.73 -8.99 5.93
C SER A 89 -32.85 -10.17 5.49
N GLN A 90 -32.41 -10.19 4.22
CA GLN A 90 -31.55 -11.23 3.66
C GLN A 90 -30.25 -11.39 4.45
N TRP A 91 -29.70 -10.30 4.99
CA TRP A 91 -28.48 -10.30 5.80
C TRP A 91 -28.61 -11.05 7.13
N ASN A 92 -29.82 -11.47 7.52
CA ASN A 92 -30.07 -12.29 8.72
C ASN A 92 -30.30 -13.78 8.43
N SER A 93 -30.70 -14.15 7.22
CA SER A 93 -31.24 -15.49 6.96
C SER A 93 -30.80 -16.14 5.66
N ASP A 94 -30.40 -15.34 4.66
CA ASP A 94 -29.99 -15.88 3.37
C ASP A 94 -28.52 -16.36 3.44
N PRO A 95 -28.21 -17.62 3.10
CA PRO A 95 -26.85 -18.15 3.23
C PRO A 95 -25.78 -17.41 2.43
N GLU A 96 -26.12 -16.90 1.23
CA GLU A 96 -25.18 -16.15 0.38
C GLU A 96 -24.82 -14.82 1.04
N HIS A 97 -25.84 -14.08 1.53
CA HIS A 97 -25.64 -12.82 2.24
C HIS A 97 -24.92 -13.02 3.58
N LEU A 98 -25.22 -14.09 4.31
CA LEU A 98 -24.54 -14.42 5.58
C LEU A 98 -23.04 -14.69 5.36
N SER A 99 -22.69 -15.42 4.28
CA SER A 99 -21.28 -15.63 3.91
C SER A 99 -20.60 -14.32 3.53
N ALA A 100 -21.22 -13.53 2.65
CA ALA A 100 -20.65 -12.26 2.18
C ALA A 100 -20.46 -11.25 3.33
N LYS A 101 -21.42 -11.20 4.27
CA LYS A 101 -21.33 -10.39 5.49
C LYS A 101 -20.15 -10.81 6.36
N ALA A 102 -19.94 -12.11 6.55
CA ALA A 102 -18.83 -12.62 7.35
C ALA A 102 -17.49 -12.27 6.72
N ASP A 103 -17.36 -12.42 5.40
CA ASP A 103 -16.14 -12.07 4.65
C ASP A 103 -15.83 -10.57 4.78
N LEU A 104 -16.82 -9.70 4.59
CA LEU A 104 -16.64 -8.25 4.66
C LEU A 104 -16.33 -7.76 6.08
N LEU A 105 -17.03 -8.31 7.09
CA LEU A 105 -16.77 -7.99 8.49
C LEU A 105 -15.34 -8.40 8.89
N SER A 106 -14.91 -9.60 8.49
CA SER A 106 -13.55 -10.09 8.73
C SER A 106 -12.49 -9.20 8.09
N PHE A 107 -12.75 -8.70 6.88
CA PHE A 107 -11.85 -7.76 6.19
C PHE A 107 -11.70 -6.46 6.98
N TYR A 108 -12.81 -5.78 7.30
CA TYR A 108 -12.74 -4.51 8.03
C TYR A 108 -12.24 -4.69 9.47
N GLN A 109 -12.38 -5.85 10.10
CA GLN A 109 -11.75 -6.10 11.40
C GLN A 109 -10.21 -6.18 11.35
N GLN A 110 -9.63 -6.47 10.19
CA GLN A 110 -8.20 -6.72 10.05
C GLN A 110 -7.46 -5.66 9.23
N VAL A 111 -8.15 -4.94 8.34
CA VAL A 111 -7.53 -4.02 7.39
C VAL A 111 -6.71 -2.93 8.08
N GLY A 112 -7.21 -2.35 9.17
CA GLY A 112 -6.57 -1.25 9.88
C GLY A 112 -5.19 -1.57 10.47
N SER A 113 -4.94 -2.83 10.83
CA SER A 113 -3.67 -3.29 11.40
C SER A 113 -2.79 -4.04 10.37
N SER A 114 -3.14 -3.96 9.09
CA SER A 114 -2.48 -4.72 8.03
C SER A 114 -1.43 -3.90 7.29
N GLY A 115 -0.60 -4.57 6.50
CA GLY A 115 0.31 -3.89 5.58
C GLY A 115 -0.41 -3.01 4.54
N TYR A 116 -1.70 -3.26 4.26
CA TYR A 116 -2.53 -2.43 3.39
C TYR A 116 -2.73 -1.04 4.02
N ALA A 117 -3.10 -0.99 5.30
CA ALA A 117 -3.21 0.25 6.04
C ALA A 117 -1.85 0.95 6.21
N CYS A 118 -0.78 0.18 6.40
CA CYS A 118 0.55 0.76 6.51
C CYS A 118 1.02 1.47 5.24
N ALA A 119 0.51 1.07 4.07
CA ALA A 119 0.80 1.75 2.81
C ALA A 119 0.07 3.11 2.67
N TRP A 120 -0.99 3.37 3.46
CA TRP A 120 -1.64 4.68 3.49
C TRP A 120 -0.76 5.79 4.04
N ASN A 121 0.26 5.44 4.85
CA ASN A 121 1.19 6.42 5.43
C ASN A 121 1.81 7.33 4.35
N GLU A 122 1.98 6.85 3.12
CA GLU A 122 2.45 7.66 2.00
C GLU A 122 1.65 8.96 1.82
N TYR A 123 0.35 8.93 2.12
CA TYR A 123 -0.56 10.05 1.97
C TYR A 123 -0.60 10.98 3.18
N GLY A 124 0.16 10.68 4.24
CA GLY A 124 0.25 11.53 5.41
C GLY A 124 0.86 12.88 5.03
N VAL A 125 0.29 13.95 5.58
CA VAL A 125 0.80 15.33 5.41
C VAL A 125 1.15 15.93 6.78
N PRO A 126 1.97 16.99 6.85
CA PRO A 126 2.26 17.66 8.12
C PRO A 126 0.98 18.00 8.91
N GLY A 127 0.87 17.47 10.12
CA GLY A 127 -0.29 17.66 11.00
C GLY A 127 -1.47 16.68 10.79
N GLN A 128 -1.41 15.80 9.78
CA GLN A 128 -2.40 14.74 9.52
C GLN A 128 -1.70 13.43 9.15
N ALA A 129 -0.82 12.94 10.04
CA ALA A 129 -0.22 11.62 9.89
C ALA A 129 -1.23 10.51 10.25
N TYR A 130 -1.17 9.39 9.54
CA TYR A 130 -1.97 8.21 9.87
C TYR A 130 -1.47 7.57 11.16
N GLY A 131 -2.38 7.13 12.02
CA GLY A 131 -2.01 6.41 13.23
C GLY A 131 -1.97 4.89 13.03
N THR A 132 -1.64 4.18 14.11
CA THR A 132 -1.63 2.72 14.13
C THR A 132 -3.05 2.23 14.34
N THR A 133 -3.82 2.01 13.28
CA THR A 133 -5.23 1.60 13.42
C THR A 133 -5.36 0.23 14.06
N THR A 134 -5.99 0.18 15.22
CA THR A 134 -6.73 -0.98 15.71
C THR A 134 -8.20 -0.63 15.55
N LEU A 135 -8.86 -1.22 14.55
CA LEU A 135 -10.30 -1.09 14.40
C LEU A 135 -10.95 -1.75 15.61
N ASP A 136 -11.58 -0.95 16.47
CA ASP A 136 -12.34 -1.47 17.60
C ASP A 136 -13.46 -2.35 17.05
N SER A 137 -13.61 -3.55 17.63
CA SER A 137 -14.59 -4.56 17.21
C SER A 137 -16.02 -4.11 17.52
N MET A 138 -16.55 -3.16 16.75
CA MET A 138 -17.95 -2.75 16.83
C MET A 138 -18.82 -3.78 16.12
N ALA A 139 -19.91 -4.21 16.77
CA ALA A 139 -20.89 -5.07 16.14
C ALA A 139 -21.57 -4.31 14.99
N PRO A 140 -21.73 -4.90 13.80
CA PRO A 140 -22.43 -4.24 12.71
C PRO A 140 -23.92 -4.08 13.04
N ASP A 141 -24.58 -3.10 12.43
CA ASP A 141 -26.04 -3.00 12.48
C ASP A 141 -26.69 -3.72 11.30
N ILE A 142 -27.89 -4.26 11.54
CA ILE A 142 -28.70 -4.91 10.51
C ILE A 142 -30.10 -4.32 10.54
N ILE A 143 -30.39 -3.52 9.51
CA ILE A 143 -31.71 -2.94 9.29
C ILE A 143 -32.54 -3.98 8.53
N ALA A 144 -33.40 -4.70 9.25
CA ALA A 144 -34.16 -5.81 8.68
C ALA A 144 -35.29 -5.37 7.72
N SER A 145 -35.70 -4.09 7.75
CA SER A 145 -36.70 -3.57 6.82
C SER A 145 -36.17 -3.59 5.38
N ALA A 146 -37.07 -3.76 4.41
CA ALA A 146 -36.69 -3.65 3.01
C ALA A 146 -36.32 -2.20 2.68
N PRO A 147 -35.13 -1.93 2.10
CA PRO A 147 -34.82 -0.60 1.59
C PRO A 147 -35.72 -0.24 0.41
N PRO A 148 -35.93 1.06 0.12
CA PRO A 148 -36.49 1.52 -1.15
C PRO A 148 -35.76 0.92 -2.37
N ASN A 149 -36.48 0.76 -3.48
CA ASN A 149 -35.93 0.21 -4.73
C ASN A 149 -36.43 1.03 -5.94
N PRO A 150 -35.56 1.80 -6.62
CA PRO A 150 -34.15 2.03 -6.29
C PRO A 150 -33.98 2.75 -4.94
N LEU A 151 -32.79 2.63 -4.34
CA LEU A 151 -32.41 3.25 -3.07
C LEU A 151 -31.70 4.60 -3.33
N PRO A 152 -32.36 5.76 -3.09
CA PRO A 152 -31.73 7.05 -3.32
C PRO A 152 -30.65 7.36 -2.28
N ASP A 153 -29.56 7.98 -2.69
CA ASP A 153 -28.46 8.39 -1.80
C ASP A 153 -28.93 9.26 -0.62
N ALA A 154 -29.81 10.23 -0.86
CA ALA A 154 -30.37 11.06 0.21
C ALA A 154 -31.12 10.24 1.29
N THR A 155 -31.67 9.09 0.93
CA THR A 155 -32.29 8.16 1.90
C THR A 155 -31.23 7.42 2.72
N ILE A 156 -30.07 7.12 2.15
CA ILE A 156 -28.92 6.54 2.88
C ILE A 156 -28.40 7.54 3.91
N GLN A 157 -28.21 8.80 3.52
CA GLN A 157 -27.75 9.86 4.43
C GLN A 157 -28.71 10.03 5.62
N GLN A 158 -30.02 10.07 5.35
CA GLN A 158 -31.03 10.16 6.42
C GLN A 158 -31.03 8.92 7.31
N MET A 159 -30.91 7.71 6.73
CA MET A 159 -30.85 6.47 7.48
C MET A 159 -29.67 6.47 8.45
N ILE A 160 -28.47 6.90 8.03
CA ILE A 160 -27.30 7.01 8.93
C ILE A 160 -27.63 7.91 10.13
N GLN A 161 -28.27 9.06 9.91
CA GLN A 161 -28.66 9.95 10.99
C GLN A 161 -29.68 9.33 11.95
N ASP A 162 -30.65 8.58 11.41
CA ASP A 162 -31.69 7.91 12.20
C ASP A 162 -31.10 6.79 13.07
N GLU A 163 -30.15 6.01 12.54
CA GLU A 163 -29.45 4.95 13.29
C GLU A 163 -28.61 5.52 14.43
N ILE A 164 -27.96 6.67 14.21
CA ILE A 164 -27.23 7.39 15.26
C ILE A 164 -28.20 7.91 16.33
N ALA A 165 -29.30 8.55 15.92
CA ALA A 165 -30.30 9.08 16.84
C ALA A 165 -30.96 7.98 17.68
N ALA A 166 -31.10 6.77 17.12
CA ALA A 166 -31.60 5.60 17.81
C ALA A 166 -30.56 4.89 18.69
N GLY A 167 -29.30 5.33 18.69
CA GLY A 167 -28.21 4.70 19.44
C GLY A 167 -27.79 3.33 18.89
N ARG A 168 -28.11 3.03 17.63
CA ARG A 168 -27.73 1.78 16.95
C ARG A 168 -26.45 1.92 16.13
N ALA A 169 -26.14 3.14 15.67
CA ALA A 169 -24.85 3.49 15.07
C ALA A 169 -24.04 4.46 15.96
N PRO A 170 -22.68 4.39 15.92
CA PRO A 170 -21.82 5.33 16.63
C PRO A 170 -22.03 6.77 16.18
N THR A 171 -21.86 7.74 17.08
CA THR A 171 -21.88 9.16 16.71
C THR A 171 -20.69 9.53 15.83
N ARG A 172 -20.91 10.46 14.89
CA ARG A 172 -19.85 10.92 13.97
C ARG A 172 -18.65 11.56 14.68
N THR A 173 -17.46 11.18 14.25
CA THR A 173 -16.17 11.79 14.57
C THR A 173 -15.46 12.17 13.28
N ASP A 174 -14.29 12.82 13.37
CA ASP A 174 -13.42 13.05 12.22
C ASP A 174 -12.75 11.75 11.72
N ASP A 175 -13.00 10.60 12.34
CA ASP A 175 -12.42 9.31 11.95
C ASP A 175 -13.49 8.24 11.63
N MET A 176 -14.75 8.48 11.99
CA MET A 176 -15.86 7.55 11.79
C MET A 176 -16.29 7.49 10.32
N VAL A 177 -16.33 6.27 9.77
CA VAL A 177 -16.76 5.96 8.41
C VAL A 177 -17.90 4.94 8.46
N TYR A 178 -19.04 5.28 7.85
CA TYR A 178 -20.19 4.38 7.74
C TYR A 178 -20.17 3.62 6.41
N ILE A 179 -20.16 2.29 6.43
CA ILE A 179 -20.21 1.45 5.23
C ILE A 179 -21.60 0.84 5.11
N VAL A 180 -22.34 1.26 4.09
CA VAL A 180 -23.74 0.85 3.88
C VAL A 180 -23.81 -0.20 2.78
N VAL A 181 -24.38 -1.36 3.11
CA VAL A 181 -24.45 -2.51 2.20
C VAL A 181 -25.92 -2.93 1.99
N PRO A 182 -26.60 -2.40 0.95
CA PRO A 182 -27.96 -2.82 0.63
C PRO A 182 -28.00 -4.26 0.11
N ALA A 183 -29.09 -4.97 0.39
CA ALA A 183 -29.27 -6.36 -0.02
C ALA A 183 -29.37 -6.54 -1.56
N LYS A 184 -29.15 -7.78 -2.02
CA LYS A 184 -29.25 -8.16 -3.43
C LYS A 184 -30.56 -7.71 -4.07
N GLY A 185 -30.44 -7.11 -5.27
CA GLY A 185 -31.58 -6.63 -6.05
C GLY A 185 -32.06 -5.22 -5.69
N VAL A 186 -31.32 -4.51 -4.85
CA VAL A 186 -31.58 -3.11 -4.47
C VAL A 186 -30.52 -2.22 -5.13
N PRO A 187 -30.79 -1.68 -6.33
CA PRO A 187 -29.90 -0.72 -6.94
C PRO A 187 -29.92 0.60 -6.18
N VAL A 188 -28.73 1.14 -5.91
CA VAL A 188 -28.55 2.49 -5.35
C VAL A 188 -28.62 3.51 -6.47
N ASP A 189 -29.30 4.64 -6.26
CA ASP A 189 -29.40 5.75 -7.21
C ASP A 189 -28.75 7.01 -6.62
N ILE A 190 -27.81 7.58 -7.37
CA ILE A 190 -27.18 8.86 -7.05
C ILE A 190 -27.20 9.74 -8.31
N GLY A 191 -28.02 10.79 -8.28
CA GLY A 191 -28.14 11.72 -9.41
C GLY A 191 -28.56 11.07 -10.74
N GLY A 192 -29.31 9.97 -10.71
CA GLY A 192 -29.76 9.22 -11.89
C GLY A 192 -28.74 8.21 -12.44
N GLU A 193 -27.54 8.15 -11.88
CA GLU A 193 -26.61 7.03 -12.00
C GLU A 193 -26.99 5.94 -11.01
N THR A 194 -26.90 4.68 -11.42
CA THR A 194 -27.28 3.56 -10.55
C THR A 194 -26.15 2.58 -10.32
N GLY A 195 -26.15 1.97 -9.14
CA GLY A 195 -25.30 0.85 -8.80
C GLY A 195 -25.80 -0.44 -9.44
N CYS A 196 -25.14 -1.55 -9.10
CA CYS A 196 -25.50 -2.86 -9.61
C CYS A 196 -27.00 -3.19 -9.43
N GLY A 197 -27.63 -3.71 -10.49
CA GLY A 197 -29.06 -4.02 -10.53
C GLY A 197 -29.94 -2.88 -11.08
N GLY A 198 -29.37 -1.70 -11.34
CA GLY A 198 -30.10 -0.51 -11.75
C GLY A 198 -30.13 -0.31 -13.25
N SER A 199 -31.12 0.43 -13.77
CA SER A 199 -31.29 0.60 -15.22
C SER A 199 -30.17 1.41 -15.89
N ASN A 200 -29.45 2.23 -15.13
CA ASN A 200 -28.29 3.02 -15.57
C ASN A 200 -27.05 2.59 -14.76
N PHE A 201 -26.70 1.30 -14.83
CA PHE A 201 -25.64 0.72 -14.03
C PHE A 201 -24.27 1.29 -14.45
N VAL A 202 -23.65 2.03 -13.54
CA VAL A 202 -22.36 2.72 -13.77
C VAL A 202 -21.35 2.54 -12.63
N PHE A 203 -21.75 2.03 -11.46
CA PHE A 203 -20.81 1.85 -10.35
C PHE A 203 -21.02 0.62 -9.47
N CYS A 204 -19.91 0.13 -8.92
CA CYS A 204 -19.90 -0.99 -7.97
C CYS A 204 -19.81 -0.57 -6.51
N GLY A 205 -19.33 0.65 -6.27
CA GLY A 205 -19.31 1.34 -4.99
C GLY A 205 -19.15 2.85 -5.23
N TYR A 206 -19.30 3.61 -4.17
CA TYR A 206 -18.85 5.00 -4.08
C TYR A 206 -18.70 5.39 -2.60
N HIS A 207 -17.88 6.39 -2.33
CA HIS A 207 -17.95 7.17 -1.10
C HIS A 207 -18.37 8.62 -1.34
N ASP A 208 -18.92 9.22 -0.29
CA ASP A 208 -19.17 10.66 -0.25
C ASP A 208 -19.17 11.16 1.21
N SER A 209 -19.40 12.46 1.36
CA SER A 209 -19.57 13.14 2.62
C SER A 209 -20.84 14.00 2.61
N PHE A 210 -21.49 14.13 3.76
CA PHE A 210 -22.63 15.04 3.93
C PHE A 210 -22.53 15.81 5.25
N GLY A 211 -23.44 16.77 5.47
CA GLY A 211 -23.43 17.62 6.66
C GLY A 211 -22.76 18.96 6.40
N THR A 212 -21.80 19.35 7.25
CA THR A 212 -21.18 20.69 7.18
C THR A 212 -19.67 20.61 7.28
N PHE A 213 -18.98 21.67 6.86
CA PHE A 213 -17.52 21.80 6.98
C PHE A 213 -16.96 21.54 8.39
N ALA A 214 -17.71 21.91 9.43
CA ALA A 214 -17.28 21.70 10.82
C ALA A 214 -17.65 20.31 11.37
N ALA A 215 -18.51 19.56 10.68
CA ALA A 215 -19.10 18.33 11.16
C ALA A 215 -19.53 17.44 9.98
N PRO A 216 -18.58 16.95 9.17
CA PRO A 216 -18.90 16.04 8.08
C PRO A 216 -19.30 14.67 8.63
N PHE A 217 -20.20 14.01 7.91
CA PHE A 217 -20.42 12.57 7.99
C PHE A 217 -19.77 11.96 6.75
N ARG A 218 -19.05 10.86 6.91
CA ARG A 218 -18.32 10.19 5.82
C ARG A 218 -18.81 8.77 5.68
N TYR A 219 -19.09 8.35 4.46
CA TYR A 219 -19.69 7.05 4.21
C TYR A 219 -19.28 6.49 2.87
N ALA A 220 -19.30 5.17 2.76
CA ALA A 220 -19.29 4.46 1.49
C ALA A 220 -20.54 3.61 1.35
N VAL A 221 -20.92 3.35 0.11
CA VAL A 221 -22.04 2.48 -0.23
C VAL A 221 -21.54 1.39 -1.15
N LEU A 222 -21.78 0.14 -0.75
CA LEU A 222 -21.38 -1.05 -1.47
C LEU A 222 -22.63 -1.80 -1.96
N PRO A 223 -23.21 -1.43 -3.13
CA PRO A 223 -24.27 -2.22 -3.75
C PRO A 223 -23.91 -3.70 -3.84
N TYR A 224 -24.89 -4.58 -3.63
CA TYR A 224 -24.66 -6.01 -3.77
C TYR A 224 -24.16 -6.35 -5.19
N PRO A 225 -23.06 -7.10 -5.34
CA PRO A 225 -22.42 -7.30 -6.64
C PRO A 225 -23.30 -8.12 -7.59
N CYS A 226 -23.24 -7.77 -8.87
CA CYS A 226 -24.03 -8.39 -9.93
C CYS A 226 -23.30 -8.33 -11.29
N ASN A 227 -23.82 -9.10 -12.25
CA ASN A 227 -23.45 -9.01 -13.66
C ASN A 227 -24.62 -8.41 -14.42
N GLN A 228 -24.42 -7.30 -15.14
CA GLN A 228 -25.49 -6.65 -15.88
C GLN A 228 -24.94 -5.83 -17.05
N ASN A 229 -25.61 -5.90 -18.22
CA ASN A 229 -25.31 -5.06 -19.39
C ASN A 229 -23.83 -5.03 -19.78
N PHE A 230 -23.16 -6.19 -19.75
CA PHE A 230 -21.71 -6.38 -20.00
C PHE A 230 -20.76 -5.83 -18.93
N TYR A 231 -21.27 -5.21 -17.87
CA TYR A 231 -20.51 -4.81 -16.69
C TYR A 231 -20.61 -5.86 -15.59
N THR A 232 -19.59 -5.90 -14.72
CA THR A 232 -19.58 -6.76 -13.55
C THR A 232 -18.95 -6.05 -12.35
N CYS A 233 -19.48 -6.34 -11.16
CA CYS A 233 -18.85 -5.97 -9.88
C CYS A 233 -18.06 -7.12 -9.24
N PHE A 234 -17.78 -8.19 -9.99
CA PHE A 234 -16.91 -9.28 -9.56
C PHE A 234 -15.51 -9.11 -10.15
N VAL A 235 -14.47 -9.46 -9.37
CA VAL A 235 -13.07 -9.39 -9.82
C VAL A 235 -12.77 -10.51 -10.83
N ASP A 236 -13.27 -11.72 -10.56
CA ASP A 236 -13.30 -12.89 -11.44
C ASP A 236 -14.74 -13.42 -11.63
N ALA A 237 -14.99 -14.07 -12.77
CA ALA A 237 -16.30 -14.66 -13.08
C ALA A 237 -16.76 -15.74 -12.08
N ASN A 238 -15.85 -16.31 -11.28
CA ASN A 238 -16.14 -17.33 -10.28
C ASN A 238 -16.10 -16.81 -8.84
N ASP A 239 -15.95 -15.49 -8.64
CA ASP A 239 -15.85 -14.93 -7.30
C ASP A 239 -17.16 -14.99 -6.52
N THR A 240 -17.01 -15.00 -5.20
CA THR A 240 -18.13 -14.87 -4.27
C THR A 240 -18.53 -13.40 -4.12
N PRO A 241 -19.78 -13.10 -3.73
CA PRO A 241 -20.18 -11.74 -3.37
C PRO A 241 -19.33 -11.14 -2.25
N GLY A 242 -18.83 -11.97 -1.31
CA GLY A 242 -17.91 -11.54 -0.26
C GLY A 242 -16.60 -10.98 -0.80
N LYS A 243 -15.94 -11.69 -1.73
CA LYS A 243 -14.70 -11.21 -2.37
C LYS A 243 -14.91 -9.91 -3.16
N ALA A 244 -16.00 -9.83 -3.90
CA ALA A 244 -16.37 -8.62 -4.64
C ALA A 244 -16.57 -7.43 -3.68
N LEU A 245 -17.30 -7.62 -2.58
CA LEU A 245 -17.49 -6.60 -1.55
C LEU A 245 -16.20 -6.21 -0.83
N GLN A 246 -15.27 -7.15 -0.60
CA GLN A 246 -13.95 -6.83 -0.05
C GLN A 246 -13.14 -5.95 -1.02
N SER A 247 -13.11 -6.32 -2.31
CA SER A 247 -12.38 -5.55 -3.33
C SER A 247 -12.93 -4.13 -3.45
N VAL A 248 -14.25 -3.98 -3.62
CA VAL A 248 -14.89 -2.66 -3.70
C VAL A 248 -14.76 -1.93 -2.36
N GLY A 249 -14.98 -2.61 -1.23
CA GLY A 249 -14.87 -2.00 0.10
C GLY A 249 -13.46 -1.48 0.41
N SER A 250 -12.41 -2.15 -0.08
CA SER A 250 -11.03 -1.66 0.03
C SER A 250 -10.75 -0.46 -0.87
N HIS A 251 -11.31 -0.42 -2.09
CA HIS A 251 -11.28 0.73 -3.00
C HIS A 251 -11.88 1.95 -2.31
N GLU A 252 -13.14 1.86 -1.87
CA GLU A 252 -13.81 3.00 -1.25
C GLU A 252 -13.12 3.43 0.04
N LEU A 253 -12.58 2.47 0.82
CA LEU A 253 -11.87 2.80 2.06
C LEU A 253 -10.59 3.59 1.80
N VAL A 254 -9.75 3.18 0.85
CA VAL A 254 -8.45 3.83 0.62
C VAL A 254 -8.60 5.21 -0.02
N GLU A 255 -9.68 5.44 -0.75
CA GLU A 255 -10.06 6.77 -1.22
C GLU A 255 -10.64 7.59 -0.07
N LEU A 256 -11.56 7.06 0.74
CA LEU A 256 -12.07 7.74 1.93
C LEU A 256 -10.97 8.21 2.87
N VAL A 257 -9.94 7.40 3.12
CA VAL A 257 -8.88 7.79 4.05
C VAL A 257 -7.95 8.86 3.49
N THR A 258 -7.88 9.03 2.17
CA THR A 258 -6.98 9.98 1.50
C THR A 258 -7.67 11.21 0.93
N ASP A 259 -8.95 11.11 0.62
CA ASP A 259 -9.81 12.19 0.15
C ASP A 259 -11.25 11.97 0.65
N PRO A 260 -11.56 12.15 1.94
CA PRO A 260 -12.91 11.87 2.47
C PRO A 260 -13.99 12.86 2.07
N ASP A 261 -13.64 14.13 1.89
CA ASP A 261 -14.61 15.23 1.83
C ASP A 261 -14.49 15.99 0.51
N SER A 262 -15.63 16.39 -0.07
CA SER A 262 -15.66 17.22 -1.27
C SER A 262 -16.49 18.49 -1.06
N PRO A 263 -16.28 19.57 -1.84
CA PRO A 263 -17.08 20.78 -1.69
C PRO A 263 -18.57 20.49 -1.93
N PRO A 264 -19.48 21.03 -1.11
CA PRO A 264 -19.27 22.07 -0.10
C PRO A 264 -18.96 21.53 1.32
N VAL A 265 -18.92 20.22 1.53
CA VAL A 265 -18.76 19.59 2.85
C VAL A 265 -17.32 19.70 3.33
N GLY A 266 -16.33 19.67 2.45
CA GLY A 266 -14.94 19.90 2.79
C GLY A 266 -14.10 20.29 1.58
N ASN A 267 -12.82 20.55 1.80
CA ASN A 267 -11.86 20.56 0.70
C ASN A 267 -11.44 19.12 0.40
N SER A 268 -11.12 18.85 -0.86
CA SER A 268 -10.57 17.56 -1.29
C SER A 268 -9.15 17.34 -0.74
N GLY A 269 -8.84 16.09 -0.41
CA GLY A 269 -7.54 15.57 -0.01
C GLY A 269 -6.66 15.25 -1.22
N TRP A 270 -6.42 13.97 -1.48
CA TRP A 270 -5.52 13.50 -2.55
C TRP A 270 -6.25 13.07 -3.81
N TYR A 271 -6.02 13.79 -4.91
CA TYR A 271 -6.48 13.38 -6.25
C TYR A 271 -5.52 13.86 -7.34
N SER A 272 -5.64 13.29 -8.53
CA SER A 272 -4.83 13.68 -9.68
C SER A 272 -5.32 14.99 -10.28
N ASN A 273 -4.43 15.97 -10.36
CA ASN A 273 -4.63 17.20 -11.13
C ASN A 273 -4.89 16.97 -12.63
N ARG A 274 -4.57 15.79 -13.16
CA ARG A 274 -4.71 15.49 -14.59
C ARG A 274 -6.15 15.22 -14.98
N ASP A 275 -6.85 14.42 -14.19
CA ASP A 275 -8.14 13.84 -14.55
C ASP A 275 -9.12 13.72 -13.37
N GLY A 276 -8.74 14.18 -12.18
CA GLY A 276 -9.59 14.15 -10.99
C GLY A 276 -9.67 12.79 -10.28
N GLN A 277 -8.94 11.77 -10.77
CA GLN A 277 -9.00 10.43 -10.18
C GLN A 277 -8.32 10.39 -8.81
N GLU A 278 -8.95 9.68 -7.88
CA GLU A 278 -8.40 9.34 -6.57
C GLU A 278 -7.46 8.12 -6.69
N ASN A 279 -6.91 7.65 -5.57
CA ASN A 279 -5.83 6.66 -5.59
C ASN A 279 -6.26 5.27 -6.08
N ALA A 280 -7.44 4.79 -5.72
CA ALA A 280 -7.95 3.48 -6.14
C ALA A 280 -8.54 3.54 -7.56
N ASP A 281 -9.15 4.65 -7.96
CA ASP A 281 -9.64 4.92 -9.31
C ASP A 281 -8.54 4.72 -10.36
N ILE A 282 -7.34 5.25 -10.10
CA ILE A 282 -6.18 5.07 -10.99
C ILE A 282 -5.86 3.58 -11.16
N CYS A 283 -6.05 2.79 -10.11
CA CYS A 283 -5.74 1.37 -10.03
C CYS A 283 -6.99 0.48 -10.15
N THR A 284 -8.05 0.98 -10.78
CA THR A 284 -9.29 0.23 -10.99
C THR A 284 -9.22 -0.61 -12.26
N SER A 285 -8.85 -1.88 -12.09
CA SER A 285 -9.08 -2.94 -13.08
C SER A 285 -9.03 -4.31 -12.40
N TYR A 286 -9.63 -5.35 -13.00
CA TYR A 286 -9.52 -6.73 -12.47
C TYR A 286 -8.07 -7.22 -12.31
N ALA A 287 -7.15 -6.66 -13.11
CA ALA A 287 -5.74 -7.00 -13.03
C ALA A 287 -5.02 -6.36 -11.84
N CYS A 288 -5.65 -5.36 -11.21
CA CYS A 288 -5.18 -4.58 -10.07
C CYS A 288 -5.91 -4.97 -8.77
N SER A 289 -6.25 -6.26 -8.62
CA SER A 289 -6.76 -6.81 -7.37
C SER A 289 -5.82 -7.91 -6.88
N VAL A 290 -5.65 -8.01 -5.57
CA VAL A 290 -4.75 -8.97 -4.92
C VAL A 290 -5.46 -9.65 -3.75
N ASP A 291 -5.29 -10.97 -3.63
CA ASP A 291 -5.70 -11.70 -2.43
C ASP A 291 -4.63 -11.53 -1.35
N LEU A 292 -4.94 -10.76 -0.30
CA LEU A 292 -4.14 -10.62 0.91
C LEU A 292 -4.68 -11.54 2.02
N PRO A 293 -3.91 -11.79 3.11
CA PRO A 293 -4.43 -12.54 4.26
C PRO A 293 -5.69 -11.94 4.88
N ILE A 294 -5.92 -10.63 4.70
CA ILE A 294 -7.11 -9.92 5.18
C ILE A 294 -8.34 -10.06 4.26
N GLY A 295 -8.18 -10.58 3.04
CA GLY A 295 -9.23 -10.62 2.00
C GLY A 295 -8.73 -10.12 0.64
N THR A 296 -9.62 -10.12 -0.34
CA THR A 296 -9.34 -9.56 -1.68
C THR A 296 -9.36 -8.04 -1.63
N THR A 297 -8.28 -7.39 -2.04
CA THR A 297 -8.15 -5.93 -2.12
C THR A 297 -8.07 -5.44 -3.56
N ASN A 298 -8.54 -4.22 -3.78
CA ASN A 298 -8.12 -3.41 -4.91
C ASN A 298 -6.81 -2.70 -4.55
N SER A 299 -5.83 -2.77 -5.45
CA SER A 299 -4.59 -2.01 -5.34
C SER A 299 -4.89 -0.52 -5.51
N PHE A 300 -4.05 0.33 -4.92
CA PHE A 300 -4.17 1.79 -5.08
C PHE A 300 -2.85 2.38 -5.56
N TRP A 301 -2.92 3.57 -6.18
CA TRP A 301 -1.75 4.25 -6.72
C TRP A 301 -0.77 4.58 -5.59
N SER A 302 0.52 4.67 -5.91
CA SER A 302 1.55 5.20 -5.04
C SER A 302 2.46 6.09 -5.87
N ASN A 303 2.62 7.35 -5.44
CA ASN A 303 3.54 8.31 -6.01
C ASN A 303 5.00 7.86 -5.85
N LEU A 304 5.33 7.31 -4.68
CA LEU A 304 6.66 6.78 -4.37
C LEU A 304 7.01 5.58 -5.25
N SER A 305 6.04 4.72 -5.52
CA SER A 305 6.23 3.55 -6.39
C SER A 305 6.08 3.86 -7.88
N ASN A 306 5.41 4.97 -8.20
CA ASN A 306 5.00 5.35 -9.54
C ASN A 306 4.17 4.23 -10.23
N GLY A 307 3.26 3.61 -9.47
CA GLY A 307 2.45 2.47 -9.86
C GLY A 307 1.49 2.05 -8.76
N CYS A 308 0.71 1.00 -9.01
CA CYS A 308 -0.17 0.43 -7.99
C CYS A 308 0.59 -0.43 -6.99
N ILE A 309 0.17 -0.37 -5.73
CA ILE A 309 0.59 -1.23 -4.63
C ILE A 309 -0.63 -1.70 -3.85
N ASP A 310 -0.47 -2.77 -3.07
CA ASP A 310 -1.49 -3.23 -2.12
C ASP A 310 -1.01 -3.09 -0.69
N SER A 311 0.23 -3.48 -0.39
CA SER A 311 0.71 -3.42 0.99
C SER A 311 2.21 -3.16 1.10
N VAL A 312 2.61 -2.62 2.25
CA VAL A 312 4.01 -2.46 2.65
C VAL A 312 4.19 -2.97 4.08
N PRO A 313 5.41 -3.27 4.54
CA PRO A 313 5.64 -3.67 5.92
C PRO A 313 5.43 -2.48 6.87
N CYS A 314 4.67 -2.70 7.94
CA CYS A 314 4.47 -1.71 9.00
C CYS A 314 5.76 -1.47 9.81
N THR A 315 6.58 -2.51 9.98
CA THR A 315 7.88 -2.45 10.64
C THR A 315 8.91 -3.14 9.75
N PRO A 316 9.67 -2.41 8.93
CA PRO A 316 10.67 -3.02 8.07
C PRO A 316 11.84 -3.56 8.91
N ALA A 317 12.33 -4.74 8.56
CA ALA A 317 13.61 -5.21 9.07
C ALA A 317 14.75 -4.47 8.36
N ALA A 318 15.82 -4.13 9.10
CA ALA A 318 17.05 -3.61 8.52
C ALA A 318 17.94 -4.76 8.01
N ASP A 319 17.41 -5.62 7.14
CA ASP A 319 18.14 -6.73 6.56
C ASP A 319 17.97 -6.80 5.04
N CYS A 320 18.90 -7.51 4.39
CA CYS A 320 18.89 -7.76 2.94
C CYS A 320 18.74 -9.26 2.66
N THR A 321 17.76 -9.90 3.29
CA THR A 321 17.54 -11.35 3.14
C THR A 321 16.36 -11.73 2.24
N ASP A 322 15.60 -10.73 1.77
CA ASP A 322 14.47 -10.91 0.88
C ASP A 322 14.86 -11.60 -0.44
N THR A 323 14.06 -12.56 -0.90
CA THR A 323 14.43 -13.39 -2.06
C THR A 323 13.81 -12.97 -3.38
N THR A 324 12.75 -12.14 -3.38
CA THR A 324 12.12 -11.63 -4.61
C THR A 324 11.16 -10.48 -4.31
N PRO A 325 11.26 -9.32 -4.97
CA PRO A 325 12.44 -8.59 -5.37
C PRO A 325 13.14 -7.88 -4.21
N GLY A 326 12.62 -7.94 -2.97
CA GLY A 326 13.27 -7.45 -1.76
C GLY A 326 13.45 -5.93 -1.66
N ASN A 327 14.10 -5.47 -0.59
CA ASN A 327 14.24 -4.03 -0.32
C ASN A 327 15.60 -3.42 -0.69
N CYS A 328 16.61 -4.26 -0.87
CA CYS A 328 17.99 -3.78 -0.98
C CYS A 328 18.42 -3.50 -2.42
N VAL A 329 19.09 -2.37 -2.59
CA VAL A 329 19.67 -1.90 -3.86
C VAL A 329 20.98 -2.66 -4.11
N ALA A 330 20.93 -3.61 -5.04
CA ALA A 330 22.07 -4.42 -5.44
C ALA A 330 23.23 -3.60 -6.01
N GLY A 331 24.45 -4.10 -5.85
CA GLY A 331 25.67 -3.44 -6.35
C GLY A 331 25.68 -3.21 -7.87
N LEU A 332 26.44 -2.20 -8.30
CA LEU A 332 26.60 -1.83 -9.71
C LEU A 332 27.56 -2.75 -10.48
N SER A 333 28.32 -3.58 -9.76
CA SER A 333 29.52 -4.23 -10.28
C SER A 333 29.27 -5.70 -10.59
N GLY A 334 29.21 -6.05 -11.88
CA GLY A 334 29.29 -7.41 -12.45
C GLY A 334 28.96 -8.58 -11.52
N LEU A 335 29.97 -9.39 -11.18
CA LEU A 335 29.86 -10.55 -10.29
C LEU A 335 30.00 -10.21 -8.79
N SER A 336 30.26 -8.94 -8.44
CA SER A 336 30.48 -8.46 -7.06
C SER A 336 29.28 -7.67 -6.51
N LYS A 337 28.08 -7.84 -7.08
CA LYS A 337 26.86 -7.15 -6.62
C LYS A 337 26.50 -7.50 -5.18
N CYS A 338 26.74 -8.74 -4.80
CA CYS A 338 26.53 -9.33 -3.47
C CYS A 338 27.50 -8.80 -2.40
N THR A 339 28.57 -8.10 -2.79
CA THR A 339 29.56 -7.65 -1.80
C THR A 339 28.98 -6.56 -0.89
N PHE A 340 28.14 -5.68 -1.42
CA PHE A 340 27.62 -4.54 -0.68
C PHE A 340 26.27 -4.09 -1.26
N GLU A 341 25.30 -3.87 -0.39
CA GLU A 341 23.97 -3.35 -0.73
C GLU A 341 23.55 -2.18 0.16
N TRP A 342 22.81 -1.24 -0.42
CA TRP A 342 22.12 -0.20 0.34
C TRP A 342 20.68 -0.62 0.58
N LEU A 343 20.19 -0.41 1.78
CA LEU A 343 18.77 -0.42 2.11
C LEU A 343 18.32 1.03 2.35
N VAL A 344 17.15 1.39 1.84
CA VAL A 344 16.48 2.67 2.12
C VAL A 344 15.05 2.35 2.47
N TYR A 345 14.56 2.94 3.56
CA TYR A 345 13.18 2.77 3.96
C TYR A 345 12.43 4.10 3.90
N PRO A 346 11.20 4.11 3.36
CA PRO A 346 10.66 3.14 2.40
C PRO A 346 11.35 3.30 1.03
N ASN A 347 11.55 2.20 0.32
CA ASN A 347 11.94 2.24 -1.10
C ASN A 347 10.93 1.45 -1.93
N LEU A 348 9.96 2.17 -2.48
CA LEU A 348 8.92 1.57 -3.32
C LEU A 348 9.29 1.59 -4.81
N THR A 349 10.50 2.01 -5.18
CA THR A 349 10.90 2.11 -6.59
C THR A 349 11.48 0.80 -7.08
N HIS A 350 11.12 0.37 -8.30
CA HIS A 350 11.73 -0.78 -8.97
C HIS A 350 12.40 -0.36 -10.28
N THR A 351 13.46 -1.09 -10.62
CA THR A 351 14.08 -1.09 -11.95
C THR A 351 13.21 -1.88 -12.93
N THR A 352 13.51 -1.77 -14.22
CA THR A 352 12.81 -2.52 -15.28
C THR A 352 12.96 -4.04 -15.16
N VAL A 353 13.97 -4.51 -14.41
CA VAL A 353 14.21 -5.94 -14.14
C VAL A 353 13.62 -6.38 -12.80
N GLY A 354 12.81 -5.53 -12.15
CA GLY A 354 12.11 -5.84 -10.91
C GLY A 354 12.92 -5.61 -9.63
N LEU A 355 14.23 -5.35 -9.70
CA LEU A 355 15.06 -5.06 -8.52
C LEU A 355 14.78 -3.67 -7.94
N PRO A 356 15.02 -3.43 -6.64
CA PRO A 356 14.90 -2.12 -6.01
C PRO A 356 15.68 -1.03 -6.75
N GLY A 357 15.02 0.11 -6.93
CA GLY A 357 15.57 1.27 -7.57
C GLY A 357 16.59 1.95 -6.67
N ARG A 358 17.64 2.48 -7.30
CA ARG A 358 18.69 3.28 -6.64
C ARG A 358 18.33 4.74 -6.44
N THR A 359 17.11 5.12 -6.80
CA THR A 359 16.65 6.51 -6.78
C THR A 359 15.41 6.57 -5.91
N VAL A 360 15.53 7.15 -4.73
CA VAL A 360 14.42 7.31 -3.80
C VAL A 360 14.07 8.79 -3.73
N THR A 361 12.78 9.10 -3.78
CA THR A 361 12.27 10.47 -3.68
C THR A 361 11.40 10.55 -2.45
N CYS A 362 11.46 11.67 -1.73
CA CYS A 362 10.56 11.99 -0.65
C CYS A 362 10.18 13.48 -0.73
N SER A 363 9.00 13.82 -0.24
CA SER A 363 8.59 15.22 -0.07
C SER A 363 8.89 15.69 1.36
N ASP A 364 9.44 16.89 1.49
CA ASP A 364 9.74 17.57 2.77
C ASP A 364 8.49 17.65 3.64
N GLY A 365 8.57 17.10 4.84
CA GLY A 365 7.47 16.95 5.81
C GLY A 365 6.53 15.76 5.58
N GLN A 366 6.76 14.89 4.59
CA GLN A 366 5.92 13.70 4.37
C GLN A 366 6.29 12.59 5.38
N PRO A 367 5.43 12.26 6.37
CA PRO A 367 5.83 11.43 7.52
C PRO A 367 6.26 9.99 7.19
N PHE A 368 5.91 9.49 6.00
CA PHE A 368 6.23 8.11 5.60
C PHE A 368 7.67 7.92 5.12
N CYS A 369 8.24 8.92 4.46
CA CYS A 369 9.60 8.82 3.92
C CYS A 369 10.55 9.91 4.43
N ASP A 370 10.01 10.92 5.10
CA ASP A 370 10.76 11.98 5.75
C ASP A 370 10.69 11.78 7.27
N PHE A 371 11.78 11.26 7.83
CA PHE A 371 11.77 10.70 9.19
C PHE A 371 11.81 11.75 10.31
N ASP A 372 12.03 13.02 9.98
CA ASP A 372 11.77 14.11 10.92
C ASP A 372 10.31 14.62 10.86
N ALA A 373 9.54 14.15 9.86
CA ALA A 373 8.15 14.47 9.59
C ALA A 373 7.84 15.98 9.61
N THR A 374 8.83 16.83 9.31
CA THR A 374 8.72 18.28 9.44
C THR A 374 9.04 18.94 8.11
N ALA A 375 8.18 19.86 7.67
CA ALA A 375 8.43 20.67 6.48
C ALA A 375 9.48 21.77 6.77
N ASP A 376 10.74 21.39 6.93
CA ASP A 376 11.84 22.25 7.39
C ASP A 376 12.82 22.70 6.28
N GLY A 377 12.57 22.27 5.05
CA GLY A 377 13.43 22.54 3.91
C GLY A 377 14.46 21.43 3.65
N ALA A 378 14.33 20.27 4.29
CA ALA A 378 15.11 19.08 4.02
C ALA A 378 14.24 17.82 4.09
N CYS A 379 14.79 16.69 3.69
CA CYS A 379 14.19 15.39 3.96
C CYS A 379 15.23 14.54 4.67
N THR A 380 14.86 13.89 5.75
CA THR A 380 15.68 12.93 6.49
C THR A 380 15.34 11.52 6.02
N PHE A 381 16.28 10.85 5.36
CA PHE A 381 16.11 9.47 4.88
C PHE A 381 16.76 8.46 5.84
N HIS A 382 16.05 7.37 6.13
CA HIS A 382 16.62 6.21 6.81
C HIS A 382 17.31 5.26 5.82
N ILE A 383 18.62 5.07 5.98
CA ILE A 383 19.41 4.15 5.15
C ILE A 383 20.22 3.15 5.99
N ALA A 384 20.42 1.94 5.48
CA ALA A 384 21.31 0.95 6.10
C ALA A 384 22.28 0.36 5.08
N ALA A 385 23.49 0.02 5.54
CA ALA A 385 24.51 -0.63 4.73
C ALA A 385 24.55 -2.11 5.06
N CYS A 386 24.49 -2.97 4.05
CA CYS A 386 24.58 -4.41 4.22
C CYS A 386 25.81 -4.97 3.48
N LEU A 387 26.66 -5.64 4.24
CA LEU A 387 27.92 -6.19 3.81
C LEU A 387 27.76 -7.69 3.56
N ASN A 388 28.49 -8.18 2.56
CA ASN A 388 28.59 -9.60 2.25
C ASN A 388 27.20 -10.25 2.13
N SER A 389 26.32 -9.57 1.40
CA SER A 389 24.94 -9.96 1.15
C SER A 389 24.86 -11.22 0.29
N GLN A 390 24.06 -12.18 0.72
CA GLN A 390 23.65 -13.32 -0.09
C GLN A 390 22.37 -12.92 -0.81
N ASP A 391 22.52 -12.27 -1.96
CA ASP A 391 21.39 -11.83 -2.75
C ASP A 391 21.03 -12.89 -3.81
N PRO A 392 19.95 -13.68 -3.62
CA PRO A 392 19.53 -14.69 -4.59
C PRO A 392 18.94 -14.08 -5.88
N ARG A 393 18.63 -12.78 -5.89
CA ARG A 393 18.01 -12.07 -7.02
C ARG A 393 19.02 -11.80 -8.14
N VAL A 394 20.32 -11.83 -7.83
CA VAL A 394 21.40 -11.54 -8.78
C VAL A 394 22.46 -12.63 -8.78
N SER A 395 22.99 -12.97 -9.95
CA SER A 395 24.10 -13.92 -10.05
C SER A 395 25.41 -13.25 -9.61
N CYS A 396 25.74 -13.38 -8.32
CA CYS A 396 26.99 -12.91 -7.74
C CYS A 396 27.46 -13.82 -6.60
N SER A 397 28.67 -13.57 -6.10
CA SER A 397 29.18 -14.24 -4.91
C SER A 397 29.49 -13.20 -3.84
N ALA A 398 29.01 -13.48 -2.62
CA ALA A 398 29.41 -12.75 -1.44
C ALA A 398 30.94 -12.91 -1.26
N ALA A 399 31.60 -11.90 -0.70
CA ALA A 399 33.06 -11.84 -0.63
C ALA A 399 33.53 -11.10 0.61
N SER A 400 34.65 -11.55 1.18
CA SER A 400 35.25 -10.93 2.36
C SER A 400 35.69 -9.50 2.07
N ILE A 401 35.28 -8.55 2.92
CA ILE A 401 35.51 -7.12 2.71
C ILE A 401 36.66 -6.66 3.60
N THR A 402 37.70 -6.12 2.99
CA THR A 402 38.87 -5.60 3.71
C THR A 402 38.68 -4.15 4.10
N ASN A 403 37.99 -3.35 3.29
CA ASN A 403 37.63 -1.98 3.61
C ASN A 403 36.45 -1.49 2.76
N VAL A 404 35.67 -0.56 3.33
CA VAL A 404 34.65 0.21 2.62
C VAL A 404 35.10 1.67 2.58
N LYS A 405 35.16 2.24 1.37
CA LYS A 405 35.47 3.66 1.15
C LYS A 405 34.22 4.42 0.73
N LEU A 406 33.83 5.41 1.53
CA LEU A 406 32.78 6.37 1.20
C LEU A 406 33.34 7.40 0.21
N LEU A 407 32.82 7.39 -1.01
CA LEU A 407 33.20 8.34 -2.06
C LEU A 407 32.33 9.59 -2.03
N ARG A 408 31.05 9.45 -1.64
CA ARG A 408 30.12 10.57 -1.41
C ARG A 408 29.09 10.18 -0.34
N PRO A 409 28.68 11.11 0.54
CA PRO A 409 29.32 12.41 0.78
C PRO A 409 30.74 12.25 1.37
N LEU A 410 31.57 13.30 1.32
CA LEU A 410 32.93 13.25 1.88
C LEU A 410 32.94 13.88 3.29
N PRO A 411 33.66 13.28 4.26
CA PRO A 411 33.78 13.87 5.61
C PRO A 411 34.51 15.22 5.60
N THR A 412 35.29 15.51 4.56
CA THR A 412 35.98 16.79 4.35
C THR A 412 35.18 17.77 3.48
N SER A 413 33.89 17.52 3.24
CA SER A 413 33.04 18.45 2.49
C SER A 413 32.95 19.79 3.20
N THR A 414 32.95 20.88 2.44
CA THR A 414 32.68 22.22 2.98
C THR A 414 31.20 22.45 3.27
N ASN A 415 30.32 21.58 2.76
CA ASN A 415 28.91 21.57 3.13
C ASN A 415 28.74 20.81 4.45
N ALA A 416 28.25 21.50 5.48
CA ALA A 416 28.10 20.94 6.83
C ALA A 416 27.21 19.68 6.84
N THR A 417 26.10 19.69 6.12
CA THR A 417 25.20 18.52 6.00
C THR A 417 25.90 17.32 5.36
N ASP A 418 26.71 17.55 4.32
CA ASP A 418 27.49 16.46 3.70
C ASP A 418 28.53 15.89 4.67
N SER A 419 29.23 16.75 5.41
CA SER A 419 30.23 16.30 6.39
C SER A 419 29.58 15.54 7.56
N ALA A 420 28.38 15.93 7.98
CA ALA A 420 27.61 15.25 9.02
C ALA A 420 27.09 13.90 8.53
N ASN A 421 26.43 13.86 7.37
CA ASN A 421 25.98 12.62 6.73
C ASN A 421 27.15 11.63 6.54
N ALA A 422 28.30 12.11 6.09
CA ALA A 422 29.49 11.27 5.92
C ALA A 422 29.99 10.69 7.25
N THR A 423 30.00 11.50 8.31
CA THR A 423 30.40 11.05 9.66
C THR A 423 29.46 9.96 10.17
N ASN A 424 28.15 10.18 10.09
CA ASN A 424 27.13 9.22 10.52
C ASN A 424 27.27 7.88 9.78
N LEU A 425 27.44 7.93 8.45
CA LEU A 425 27.61 6.74 7.63
C LEU A 425 28.89 5.96 7.97
N LEU A 426 30.02 6.65 8.17
CA LEU A 426 31.29 6.01 8.50
C LEU A 426 31.26 5.39 9.90
N THR A 427 30.61 6.04 10.86
CA THR A 427 30.39 5.48 12.20
C THR A 427 29.55 4.20 12.12
N ALA A 428 28.43 4.21 11.41
CA ALA A 428 27.61 3.01 11.24
C ALA A 428 28.36 1.87 10.52
N LEU A 429 29.10 2.18 9.46
CA LEU A 429 29.93 1.20 8.75
C LEU A 429 30.99 0.57 9.66
N SER A 430 31.54 1.32 10.63
CA SER A 430 32.55 0.79 11.57
C SER A 430 32.03 -0.35 12.46
N THR A 431 30.71 -0.44 12.64
CA THR A 431 30.04 -1.46 13.45
C THR A 431 29.19 -2.44 12.61
N ALA A 432 29.30 -2.40 11.29
CA ALA A 432 28.41 -3.15 10.39
C ALA A 432 28.57 -4.68 10.47
N ASP A 433 29.81 -5.17 10.68
CA ASP A 433 30.09 -6.60 10.78
C ASP A 433 30.42 -6.98 12.23
N PRO A 434 29.57 -7.79 12.91
CA PRO A 434 29.79 -8.19 14.29
C PRO A 434 31.02 -9.12 14.49
N GLY A 435 31.49 -9.76 13.42
CA GLY A 435 32.67 -10.62 13.40
C GLY A 435 33.98 -9.89 13.07
N SER A 436 33.95 -8.57 12.93
CA SER A 436 35.12 -7.75 12.60
C SER A 436 35.25 -6.50 13.48
N ILE A 437 36.44 -5.93 13.53
CA ILE A 437 36.69 -4.61 14.10
C ILE A 437 36.87 -3.62 12.95
N GLY A 438 35.89 -2.73 12.76
CA GLY A 438 35.96 -1.63 11.79
C GLY A 438 36.71 -0.43 12.37
N THR A 439 37.84 -0.06 11.75
CA THR A 439 38.62 1.14 12.11
C THR A 439 38.43 2.22 11.05
N GLN A 440 37.87 3.36 11.46
CA GLN A 440 37.69 4.52 10.58
C GLN A 440 39.01 5.27 10.40
N SER A 441 39.33 5.65 9.16
CA SER A 441 40.44 6.54 8.81
C SER A 441 40.05 7.42 7.62
N GLY A 442 39.85 8.72 7.85
CA GLY A 442 39.33 9.62 6.82
C GLY A 442 37.97 9.14 6.30
N ALA A 443 37.85 8.91 4.99
CA ALA A 443 36.62 8.49 4.32
C ALA A 443 36.50 6.96 4.13
N GLN A 444 37.21 6.16 4.93
CA GLN A 444 37.19 4.70 4.82
C GLN A 444 37.08 4.04 6.19
N VAL A 445 36.48 2.85 6.20
CA VAL A 445 36.46 1.91 7.32
C VAL A 445 37.23 0.66 6.88
N ALA A 446 38.31 0.33 7.57
CA ALA A 446 39.09 -0.89 7.36
C ALA A 446 38.70 -1.96 8.38
N TYR A 447 38.59 -3.21 7.94
CA TYR A 447 38.13 -4.34 8.75
C TYR A 447 39.30 -5.27 9.09
N ASN A 448 39.52 -5.55 10.37
CA ASN A 448 40.52 -6.52 10.82
C ASN A 448 39.96 -7.41 11.97
N PRO A 449 39.75 -8.72 11.75
CA PRO A 449 39.90 -9.45 10.48
C PRO A 449 38.95 -8.91 9.39
N ALA A 450 39.14 -9.30 8.13
CA ALA A 450 38.23 -8.88 7.05
C ALA A 450 36.77 -9.25 7.41
N ALA A 451 35.82 -8.39 7.05
CA ALA A 451 34.40 -8.61 7.29
C ALA A 451 33.90 -9.81 6.45
N THR A 452 33.33 -10.80 7.12
CA THR A 452 32.92 -12.11 6.55
C THR A 452 31.56 -12.57 7.02
N SER A 453 30.92 -11.86 7.96
CA SER A 453 29.59 -12.24 8.43
C SER A 453 28.61 -12.10 7.25
N ALA A 454 27.78 -13.10 7.02
CA ALA A 454 26.80 -13.05 5.92
C ALA A 454 25.67 -12.08 6.28
N ASN A 455 25.23 -11.27 5.31
CA ASN A 455 24.11 -10.32 5.46
C ASN A 455 24.30 -9.38 6.66
N ALA A 456 25.52 -8.90 6.89
CA ALA A 456 25.83 -8.07 8.04
C ALA A 456 25.39 -6.63 7.76
N CYS A 457 24.31 -6.20 8.40
CA CYS A 457 23.69 -4.90 8.17
C CYS A 457 23.91 -3.94 9.35
N THR A 458 24.06 -2.66 9.05
CA THR A 458 23.94 -1.61 10.06
C THR A 458 22.47 -1.46 10.50
N GLY A 459 22.23 -0.82 11.64
CA GLY A 459 20.93 -0.18 11.87
C GLY A 459 20.68 0.94 10.84
N PHE A 460 19.45 1.47 10.82
CA PHE A 460 19.14 2.65 10.01
C PHE A 460 19.93 3.87 10.51
N VAL A 461 20.40 4.66 9.54
CA VAL A 461 21.18 5.87 9.72
C VAL A 461 20.51 6.99 8.95
N ASP A 462 20.43 8.15 9.58
CA ASP A 462 19.85 9.33 8.96
C ASP A 462 20.80 9.95 7.93
N VAL A 463 20.28 10.20 6.74
CA VAL A 463 20.90 11.03 5.71
C VAL A 463 19.97 12.17 5.37
N VAL A 464 20.40 13.38 5.73
CA VAL A 464 19.64 14.61 5.49
C VAL A 464 19.91 15.13 4.08
N VAL A 465 18.84 15.44 3.34
CA VAL A 465 18.88 15.96 1.97
C VAL A 465 18.19 17.31 1.91
N PRO A 466 18.94 18.42 2.06
CA PRO A 466 18.35 19.76 1.99
C PRO A 466 17.80 20.07 0.60
N LEU A 467 16.65 20.73 0.55
CA LEU A 467 16.14 21.42 -0.63
C LEU A 467 17.12 22.49 -1.09
N ARG A 468 16.97 22.91 -2.35
CA ARG A 468 17.84 23.92 -2.96
C ARG A 468 17.08 25.21 -3.19
N THR A 469 17.48 26.27 -2.52
CA THR A 469 16.91 27.61 -2.73
C THR A 469 17.61 28.34 -3.87
N VAL A 470 16.86 28.82 -4.86
CA VAL A 470 17.35 29.66 -5.95
C VAL A 470 16.46 30.90 -6.05
N GLY A 471 16.96 32.03 -5.55
CA GLY A 471 16.15 33.24 -5.37
C GLY A 471 15.01 32.97 -4.38
N THR A 472 13.77 33.18 -4.80
CA THR A 472 12.55 32.89 -4.01
C THR A 472 12.00 31.48 -4.24
N ARG A 473 12.61 30.69 -5.14
CA ARG A 473 12.11 29.36 -5.50
C ARG A 473 12.83 28.28 -4.70
N THR A 474 12.05 27.40 -4.11
CA THR A 474 12.53 26.14 -3.53
C THR A 474 12.50 25.07 -4.61
N LEU A 475 13.65 24.44 -4.85
CA LEU A 475 13.83 23.36 -5.82
C LEU A 475 14.23 22.07 -5.10
N ARG A 476 14.05 20.95 -5.78
CA ARG A 476 14.45 19.65 -5.23
C ARG A 476 15.91 19.61 -4.80
N GLY A 477 16.14 19.03 -3.63
CA GLY A 477 17.45 18.63 -3.14
C GLY A 477 17.91 17.32 -3.78
N VAL A 478 19.22 17.08 -3.80
CA VAL A 478 19.76 15.77 -4.17
C VAL A 478 20.98 15.45 -3.33
N ARG A 479 21.09 14.19 -2.89
CA ARG A 479 22.33 13.62 -2.39
C ARG A 479 22.59 12.26 -3.01
N THR A 480 23.87 11.93 -3.07
CA THR A 480 24.38 10.71 -3.67
C THR A 480 25.21 10.01 -2.61
N VAL A 481 24.81 8.82 -2.20
CA VAL A 481 25.57 7.96 -1.28
C VAL A 481 26.29 6.92 -2.12
N LEU A 482 27.60 7.06 -2.26
CA LEU A 482 28.43 6.25 -3.15
C LEU A 482 29.57 5.63 -2.35
N VAL A 483 29.70 4.31 -2.42
CA VAL A 483 30.79 3.56 -1.80
C VAL A 483 31.56 2.70 -2.79
N THR A 484 32.79 2.36 -2.42
CA THR A 484 33.50 1.21 -2.95
C THR A 484 33.83 0.26 -1.80
N ALA A 485 33.33 -0.97 -1.87
CA ALA A 485 33.71 -2.07 -0.99
C ALA A 485 34.85 -2.86 -1.64
N ASN A 486 36.00 -2.91 -0.99
CA ASN A 486 37.20 -3.58 -1.50
C ASN A 486 37.32 -4.99 -0.90
N THR A 487 37.38 -5.99 -1.76
CA THR A 487 37.62 -7.39 -1.39
C THR A 487 39.06 -7.78 -1.72
N THR A 488 39.44 -9.03 -1.43
CA THR A 488 40.75 -9.59 -1.82
C THR A 488 40.90 -9.81 -3.32
N THR A 489 39.80 -9.83 -4.08
CA THR A 489 39.81 -10.14 -5.52
C THR A 489 39.34 -8.98 -6.38
N THR A 490 38.12 -8.48 -6.16
CA THR A 490 37.48 -7.47 -7.02
C THR A 490 36.70 -6.46 -6.16
N PRO A 491 36.91 -5.15 -6.35
CA PRO A 491 36.10 -4.15 -5.67
C PRO A 491 34.66 -4.13 -6.19
N SER A 492 33.72 -3.75 -5.33
CA SER A 492 32.32 -3.51 -5.67
C SER A 492 31.97 -2.06 -5.43
N ARG A 493 31.18 -1.46 -6.33
CA ARG A 493 30.60 -0.13 -6.16
C ARG A 493 29.10 -0.24 -5.97
N ASN A 494 28.58 0.51 -5.01
CA ASN A 494 27.15 0.67 -4.80
C ASN A 494 26.80 2.16 -4.65
N LEU A 495 25.65 2.53 -5.20
CA LEU A 495 25.19 3.90 -5.32
C LEU A 495 23.71 4.01 -5.00
N LEU A 496 23.39 5.01 -4.19
CA LEU A 496 22.05 5.48 -3.92
C LEU A 496 21.94 6.98 -4.24
N THR A 497 20.83 7.39 -4.85
CA THR A 497 20.47 8.78 -5.09
C THR A 497 19.18 9.10 -4.36
N LEU A 498 19.24 10.12 -3.52
CA LEU A 498 18.13 10.58 -2.69
C LEU A 498 17.67 11.95 -3.18
N PHE A 499 16.39 12.10 -3.46
CA PHE A 499 15.76 13.36 -3.86
C PHE A 499 14.79 13.83 -2.80
N CYS A 500 15.01 15.04 -2.29
CA CYS A 500 14.01 15.73 -1.49
C CYS A 500 13.25 16.70 -2.39
N THR A 501 11.92 16.63 -2.43
CA THR A 501 11.05 17.57 -3.15
C THR A 501 10.37 18.51 -2.17
N PRO A 502 9.96 19.73 -2.60
CA PRO A 502 9.15 20.60 -1.76
C PRO A 502 7.90 19.89 -1.23
N PRO A 503 7.33 20.36 -0.10
CA PRO A 503 6.10 19.82 0.45
C PRO A 503 4.97 19.79 -0.58
N GLN A 504 4.10 18.77 -0.50
CA GLN A 504 2.95 18.56 -1.39
C GLN A 504 1.77 19.46 -1.05
#